data_AF-I1YLT0-F1
#
_entry.id   AF-I1YLT0-F1
#
_cell.length_a   1.000
_cell.length_b   1.000
_cell.length_c   1.000
_cell.angle_alpha   90.00
_cell.angle_beta   90.00
_cell.angle_gamma   90.00
#
_symmetry.space_group_name_H-M   'P 1'
#
loop_
_entity.id
_entity.type
_entity.pdbx_description
1 polymer ?
#
loop_
_entity_poly.entity_id
_entity_poly.type
_entity_poly.pdbx_seq_one_letter_code
_entity_poly.pdbx_strand_id
1 'polypeptide(L)'
;MKKQLTESQFQAAIKGLGVGQQTLEIAHGVLVEGKTQAEFVALLGVTKGAVNQAVKRVWDAHKALTPEGFERVTAILPEHQAFIVKKWAEDAKKKRDT
;
A
#
# COMPACT_ATOMS: atom_id res chain seq x y z
N MET A 1 10.46 7.73 3.36
CA MET A 1 9.70 6.89 4.32
C MET A 1 9.72 5.45 3.85
N LYS A 2 9.99 4.49 4.74
CA LYS A 2 9.85 3.05 4.42
C LYS A 2 8.36 2.72 4.35
N LYS A 3 7.95 1.93 3.36
CA LYS A 3 6.57 1.47 3.22
C LYS A 3 6.30 0.43 4.30
N GLN A 4 5.52 0.79 5.32
CA GLN A 4 5.12 -0.10 6.41
C GLN A 4 3.62 -0.08 6.57
N LEU A 5 3.06 -1.23 6.99
CA LEU A 5 1.64 -1.44 7.26
C LEU A 5 1.50 -2.06 8.64
N THR A 6 0.42 -1.72 9.34
CA THR A 6 0.00 -2.50 10.51
C THR A 6 -0.58 -3.85 10.08
N GLU A 7 -0.66 -4.82 11.00
CA GLU A 7 -1.29 -6.12 10.75
C GLU A 7 -2.73 -5.93 10.21
N SER A 8 -3.52 -5.06 10.84
CA SER A 8 -4.89 -4.77 10.40
C SER A 8 -4.97 -4.16 8.99
N GLN A 9 -4.05 -3.25 8.65
CA GLN A 9 -3.97 -2.65 7.32
C GLN A 9 -3.55 -3.67 6.26
N PHE A 10 -2.67 -4.61 6.62
CA PHE A 10 -2.25 -5.70 5.76
C PHE A 10 -3.40 -6.68 5.51
N GLN A 11 -4.07 -7.14 6.57
CA GLN A 11 -5.24 -8.03 6.48
C GLN A 11 -6.36 -7.42 5.62
N ALA A 12 -6.64 -6.12 5.80
CA ALA A 12 -7.59 -5.41 4.94
C ALA A 12 -7.14 -5.39 3.48
N ALA A 13 -5.85 -5.15 3.21
CA ALA A 13 -5.30 -5.05 1.85
C ALA A 13 -5.32 -6.38 1.09
N ILE A 14 -5.17 -7.50 1.80
CA ILE A 14 -5.20 -8.83 1.19
C ILE A 14 -6.61 -9.41 1.09
N LYS A 15 -7.61 -8.79 1.74
CA LYS A 15 -9.00 -9.25 1.71
C LYS A 15 -9.55 -9.17 0.27
N GLY A 16 -9.72 -10.33 -0.37
CA GLY A 16 -10.13 -10.44 -1.77
C GLY A 16 -9.01 -10.23 -2.79
N LEU A 17 -7.76 -10.12 -2.34
CA LEU A 17 -6.60 -10.06 -3.23
C LEU A 17 -6.23 -11.48 -3.68
N GLY A 18 -6.43 -11.78 -4.97
CA GLY A 18 -6.09 -13.09 -5.56
C GLY A 18 -4.58 -13.28 -5.74
N VAL A 19 -3.85 -13.42 -4.64
CA VAL A 19 -2.39 -13.66 -4.63
C VAL A 19 -2.06 -14.98 -3.93
N GLY A 20 -1.02 -15.66 -4.40
CA GLY A 20 -0.56 -16.91 -3.81
C GLY A 20 0.13 -16.72 -2.45
N GLN A 21 0.21 -17.80 -1.69
CA GLN A 21 0.75 -17.83 -0.33
C GLN A 21 2.17 -17.23 -0.23
N GLN A 22 3.06 -17.57 -1.16
CA GLN A 22 4.43 -17.03 -1.19
C GLN A 22 4.45 -15.49 -1.34
N THR A 23 3.51 -14.91 -2.09
CA THR A 23 3.40 -13.45 -2.22
C THR A 23 2.94 -12.81 -0.91
N LEU A 24 2.02 -13.47 -0.19
CA LEU A 24 1.55 -13.01 1.11
C LEU A 24 2.68 -13.03 2.14
N GLU A 25 3.45 -14.11 2.21
CA GLU A 25 4.58 -14.25 3.13
C GLU A 25 5.67 -13.19 2.90
N ILE A 26 6.07 -12.99 1.64
CA ILE A 26 7.04 -11.95 1.27
C ILE A 26 6.52 -10.57 1.64
N ALA A 27 5.27 -10.27 1.29
CA ALA A 27 4.69 -8.96 1.53
C ALA A 27 4.50 -8.69 3.03
N HIS A 28 4.08 -9.69 3.80
CA HIS A 28 3.92 -9.59 5.25
C HIS A 28 5.25 -9.34 5.94
N GLY A 29 6.28 -10.14 5.64
CA GLY A 29 7.59 -9.96 6.22
C GLY A 29 8.23 -8.61 5.90
N VAL A 30 8.02 -8.09 4.68
CA VAL A 30 8.59 -6.79 4.29
C VAL A 30 7.77 -5.61 4.82
N LEU A 31 6.44 -5.64 4.71
CA LEU A 31 5.57 -4.50 5.02
C LEU A 31 5.15 -4.44 6.48
N VAL A 32 5.03 -5.57 7.17
CA VAL A 32 4.58 -5.65 8.57
C VAL A 32 5.77 -5.91 9.50
N GLU A 33 6.57 -6.94 9.24
CA GLU A 33 7.69 -7.31 10.11
C GLU A 33 8.95 -6.44 9.88
N GLY A 34 9.00 -5.69 8.77
CA GLY A 34 10.10 -4.78 8.45
C GLY A 34 11.39 -5.46 7.97
N LYS A 35 11.32 -6.75 7.61
CA LYS A 35 12.44 -7.50 7.00
C LYS A 35 12.83 -6.91 5.65
N THR A 36 14.07 -7.13 5.24
CA THR A 36 14.54 -6.62 3.95
C THR A 36 14.10 -7.51 2.80
N GLN A 37 13.85 -6.91 1.62
CA GLN A 37 13.57 -7.69 0.40
C GLN A 37 14.74 -8.61 0.02
N ALA A 38 15.98 -8.23 0.38
CA ALA A 38 17.18 -9.03 0.11
C ALA A 38 17.19 -10.36 0.88
N GLU A 39 16.70 -10.38 2.12
CA GLU A 39 16.53 -11.62 2.89
C GLU A 39 15.63 -12.61 2.17
N PHE A 40 14.51 -12.14 1.60
CA PHE A 40 13.59 -13.00 0.84
C PHE A 40 14.15 -13.47 -0.50
N VAL A 41 14.99 -12.67 -1.17
CA VAL A 41 15.74 -13.11 -2.36
C VAL A 41 16.64 -14.29 -2.01
N ALA A 42 17.39 -14.18 -0.91
CA ALA A 42 18.31 -15.23 -0.46
C ALA A 42 17.58 -16.47 0.06
N LEU A 43 16.51 -16.29 0.84
CA LEU A 43 15.76 -17.38 1.49
C LEU A 43 14.96 -18.23 0.49
N LEU A 44 14.31 -17.58 -0.48
CA LEU A 44 13.38 -18.25 -1.40
C LEU A 44 14.01 -18.54 -2.77
N GLY A 45 15.26 -18.11 -3.01
CA GLY A 45 15.95 -18.30 -4.30
C GLY A 45 15.26 -17.61 -5.48
N VAL A 46 14.41 -16.60 -5.21
CA VAL A 46 13.65 -15.86 -6.23
C VAL A 46 14.36 -14.58 -6.63
N THR A 47 14.02 -14.05 -7.80
CA THR A 47 14.62 -12.79 -8.27
C THR A 47 14.16 -11.59 -7.43
N LYS A 48 15.03 -10.57 -7.32
CA LYS A 48 14.68 -9.28 -6.70
C LYS A 48 13.44 -8.64 -7.33
N GLY A 49 13.25 -8.84 -8.64
CA GLY A 49 12.06 -8.36 -9.36
C GLY A 49 10.78 -9.03 -8.88
N ALA A 50 10.80 -10.35 -8.66
CA ALA A 50 9.65 -11.09 -8.13
C ALA A 50 9.27 -10.62 -6.71
N VAL A 51 10.26 -10.46 -5.83
CA VAL A 51 10.05 -9.93 -4.47
C VAL A 51 9.45 -8.52 -4.51
N ASN A 52 10.03 -7.63 -5.33
CA ASN A 52 9.50 -6.28 -5.47
C ASN A 52 8.06 -6.26 -6.00
N GLN A 53 7.74 -7.14 -6.96
CA GLN A 53 6.39 -7.24 -7.51
C GLN A 53 5.37 -7.79 -6.49
N ALA A 54 5.77 -8.75 -5.66
CA ALA A 54 4.96 -9.27 -4.56
C ALA A 54 4.59 -8.18 -3.55
N VAL A 55 5.61 -7.44 -3.06
CA VAL A 55 5.42 -6.32 -2.14
C VAL A 55 4.58 -5.20 -2.77
N LYS A 56 4.83 -4.88 -4.05
CA LYS A 56 4.10 -3.83 -4.77
C LYS A 56 2.61 -4.15 -4.91
N ARG A 57 2.22 -5.41 -5.19
CA ARG A 57 0.81 -5.80 -5.30
C ARG A 57 0.03 -5.50 -4.03
N VAL A 58 0.53 -5.96 -2.88
CA VAL A 58 -0.17 -5.75 -1.60
C VAL A 58 -0.18 -4.28 -1.22
N TRP A 59 0.92 -3.56 -1.47
CA TRP A 59 0.98 -2.12 -1.22
C TRP A 59 -0.02 -1.32 -2.08
N ASP A 60 -0.17 -1.68 -3.35
CA ASP A 60 -1.12 -1.03 -4.26
C ASP A 60 -2.56 -1.35 -3.85
N ALA A 61 -2.83 -2.59 -3.41
CA ALA A 61 -4.13 -2.96 -2.84
C ALA A 61 -4.45 -2.18 -1.57
N HIS A 62 -3.48 -2.02 -0.67
CA HIS A 62 -3.63 -1.16 0.51
C HIS A 62 -3.93 0.29 0.12
N LYS A 63 -3.21 0.84 -0.87
CA LYS A 63 -3.47 2.19 -1.38
C LYS A 63 -4.83 2.36 -2.03
N ALA A 64 -5.40 1.29 -2.57
CA ALA A 64 -6.74 1.30 -3.15
C ALA A 64 -7.81 1.37 -2.06
N LEU A 65 -7.56 0.82 -0.87
CA LEU A 65 -8.48 0.91 0.26
C LEU A 65 -8.71 2.37 0.65
N THR A 66 -9.99 2.69 0.78
CA THR A 66 -10.45 3.94 1.34
C THR A 66 -10.54 3.79 2.86
N PRO A 67 -9.87 4.64 3.66
CA PRO A 67 -9.99 4.58 5.11
C PRO A 67 -11.43 4.81 5.57
N GLU A 68 -11.78 4.31 6.75
CA GLU A 68 -13.09 4.56 7.36
C GLU A 68 -13.32 6.07 7.54
N GLY A 69 -14.52 6.54 7.17
CA GLY A 69 -14.87 7.97 7.18
C GLY A 69 -14.34 8.78 5.99
N PHE A 70 -13.65 8.14 5.03
CA PHE A 70 -13.19 8.77 3.80
C PHE A 70 -13.92 8.18 2.58
N GLU A 71 -13.93 8.93 1.48
CA GLU A 71 -14.45 8.49 0.19
C GLU A 71 -13.43 8.77 -0.92
N ARG A 72 -13.27 7.82 -1.86
CA ARG A 72 -12.44 8.01 -3.04
C ARG A 72 -13.28 8.63 -4.16
N VAL A 73 -12.96 9.86 -4.52
CA VAL A 73 -13.64 10.59 -5.60
C VAL A 73 -12.77 10.67 -6.86
N THR A 74 -13.40 10.60 -8.04
CA THR A 74 -12.76 10.88 -9.35
C THR A 74 -13.74 11.71 -10.16
N ALA A 75 -13.35 12.92 -10.55
CA ALA A 75 -14.23 13.88 -11.22
C ALA A 75 -13.45 14.76 -12.22
N ILE A 76 -14.15 15.25 -13.26
CA ILE A 76 -13.65 16.27 -14.19
C ILE A 76 -14.10 17.62 -13.67
N LEU A 77 -13.14 18.52 -13.39
CA LEU A 77 -13.39 19.81 -12.75
C LEU A 77 -12.61 20.94 -13.46
N PRO A 78 -13.11 22.19 -13.44
CA PRO A 78 -12.32 23.36 -13.80
C PRO A 78 -11.08 23.52 -12.90
N GLU A 79 -10.04 24.17 -13.43
CA GLU A 79 -8.73 24.28 -12.77
C GLU A 79 -8.81 24.83 -11.33
N HIS A 80 -9.60 25.88 -11.11
CA HIS A 80 -9.75 26.50 -9.79
C HIS A 80 -10.38 25.56 -8.75
N GLN A 81 -11.31 24.69 -9.16
CA GLN A 81 -11.89 23.67 -8.26
C GLN A 81 -10.92 22.51 -8.03
N ALA A 82 -10.19 22.09 -9.07
CA ALA A 82 -9.16 21.07 -8.95
C ALA A 82 -8.05 21.51 -7.97
N PHE A 83 -7.69 22.80 -7.95
CA PHE A 83 -6.75 23.35 -6.97
C PHE A 83 -7.26 23.17 -5.52
N ILE A 84 -8.53 23.46 -5.27
CA ILE A 84 -9.15 23.30 -3.93
C ILE A 84 -9.13 21.83 -3.51
N VAL A 85 -9.54 20.91 -4.39
CA VAL A 85 -9.55 19.47 -4.11
C VAL A 85 -8.13 18.94 -3.82
N LYS A 86 -7.12 19.42 -4.55
CA LYS A 86 -5.71 19.07 -4.28
C LYS A 86 -5.28 19.51 -2.89
N LYS A 87 -5.63 20.73 -2.47
CA LYS A 87 -5.31 21.25 -1.14
C LYS A 87 -5.98 20.42 -0.03
N TRP A 88 -7.26 20.08 -0.18
CA TRP A 88 -7.95 19.18 0.76
C TRP A 88 -7.28 17.81 0.87
N ALA A 89 -6.81 17.25 -0.25
CA ALA A 89 -6.10 15.96 -0.24
C ALA A 89 -4.76 16.04 0.49
N GLU A 90 -4.05 17.17 0.45
CA GLU A 90 -2.81 17.38 1.23
C GLU A 90 -3.10 17.54 2.71
N ASP A 91 -4.10 18.33 3.08
CA ASP A 91 -4.48 18.56 4.47
C ASP A 91 -4.99 17.27 5.14
N ALA A 92 -5.74 16.44 4.39
CA ALA A 92 -6.17 15.11 4.84
C ALA A 92 -4.99 14.16 5.10
N LYS A 93 -3.90 14.23 4.30
CA LYS A 93 -2.69 13.43 4.55
C LYS A 93 -1.98 13.90 5.83
N LYS A 94 -1.79 15.21 6.00
CA LYS A 94 -1.12 15.77 7.19
C LYS A 94 -1.82 15.38 8.49
N LYS A 95 -3.15 15.51 8.54
CA LYS A 95 -3.98 15.12 9.70
C LYS A 95 -3.95 13.62 10.00
N ARG A 96 -3.53 12.78 9.04
CA ARG A 96 -3.42 11.33 9.22
C ARG A 96 -2.03 10.90 9.73
N ASP A 97 -1.02 11.73 9.52
CA ASP A 97 0.36 11.51 9.96
C ASP A 97 0.68 12.19 11.30
N THR A 98 -0.27 12.93 11.89
CA THR A 98 -0.17 13.63 13.19
C THR A 98 -1.02 12.94 14.23
#